data_AF-A0A662GLI9-F1
#
_entry.id   AF-A0A662GLI9-F1
#
_cell.length_a   1.000
_cell.length_b   1.000
_cell.length_c   1.000
_cell.angle_alpha   90.00
_cell.angle_beta   90.00
_cell.angle_gamma   90.00
#
_symmetry.space_group_name_H-M   'P 1'
#
loop_
_entity.id
_entity.type
_entity.pdbx_description
1 polymer ?
#
loop_
_entity_poly.entity_id
_entity_poly.type
_entity_poly.pdbx_seq_one_letter_code
_entity_poly.pdbx_strand_id
1 'polypeptide(L)'
;MLRMRGEPIIKYYFPTERVSNESLRERGARFPPLFYLHLWWARRPLIGCRATIASAAVRVEGRPDEELVREFERAVGLLLPKGARPAYNYQPDLSWIASRSNVREARLLDLFAGGGSIPFEALRLGFREVVAVEYNPVAYVVLKATLEYPLRYGERLVRDVERWARWLLEEARRRLAKYYPPHPKGRPTNYIWVRVFRSRDGTLVPALANPILSKEEDPDSDMISGYAMKVRYEGKRPRIEVFKYLCRRKRDRIKKDIEGLKATCSNFKGGLLECPDGTTLSLSEMRAQYKRCMRSWEEEGAYGRHPAVLAAVKLEDGSFVKPTPEMVKAAREAEEDLRRAWSELVEEDLVPVECVPRGEKNGTLLTWGMDKYYKLFNARQLLSHATIVRLIKEAYERICSEVEDEEYAKAVATYLALAHGKLLDYNSVLTRWDPYGAGSINHTFDRHAYTFGRDFGEGDLVTPVKGLLDWALFSNTGVVAALRRIVELLRGVEGEVRVVLGDAADPSLYVELGEFDYVVTDPPYYSNVQYCELSDFFYVWLKRSIGHLYPEAFSTKLTPKDDEIVVNKARGRGEGWFEERMRGVLSLVRDSLKPGGLAVFMYA
;
A
#
# COMPACT_ATOMS: atom_id res chain seq x y z
N MET A 1 7.13 39.19 21.92
CA MET A 1 7.18 38.78 20.50
C MET A 1 8.36 39.49 19.82
N LEU A 2 9.53 38.86 19.76
CA LEU A 2 10.58 39.32 18.86
C LEU A 2 10.11 39.03 17.43
N ARG A 3 9.84 40.07 16.63
CA ARG A 3 9.79 39.90 15.17
C ARG A 3 11.15 39.34 14.75
N MET A 4 11.21 38.09 14.33
CA MET A 4 12.43 37.57 13.70
C MET A 4 12.75 38.46 12.50
N ARG A 5 13.87 39.17 12.57
CA ARG A 5 14.39 39.97 11.46
C ARG A 5 14.98 39.01 10.42
N GLY A 6 14.84 39.35 9.15
CA GLY A 6 15.39 38.58 8.03
C GLY A 6 14.34 37.93 7.14
N GLU A 7 14.79 37.52 5.96
CA GLU A 7 13.99 36.87 4.92
C GLU A 7 14.22 35.35 4.94
N PRO A 8 13.27 34.52 4.49
CA PRO A 8 13.47 33.07 4.47
C PRO A 8 14.58 32.70 3.48
N ILE A 9 15.48 31.78 3.84
CA ILE A 9 16.61 31.38 2.99
C ILE A 9 16.16 30.84 1.64
N ILE A 10 14.98 30.21 1.55
CA ILE A 10 14.40 29.72 0.29
C ILE A 10 14.23 30.82 -0.78
N LYS A 11 14.15 32.09 -0.38
CA LYS A 11 14.13 33.25 -1.31
C LYS A 11 15.42 33.34 -2.13
N TYR A 12 16.55 32.92 -1.55
CA TYR A 12 17.88 33.07 -2.15
C TYR A 12 18.51 31.74 -2.55
N TYR A 13 18.19 30.66 -1.83
CA TYR A 13 18.88 29.40 -1.96
C TYR A 13 17.99 28.20 -1.60
N PHE A 14 17.99 27.21 -2.49
CA PHE A 14 17.49 25.87 -2.21
C PHE A 14 18.50 24.84 -2.79
N PRO A 15 18.92 23.81 -2.04
CA PRO A 15 19.93 22.84 -2.47
C PRO A 15 19.37 21.79 -3.43
N THR A 16 18.81 22.23 -4.58
CA THR A 16 18.04 21.39 -5.52
C THR A 16 18.77 20.11 -5.93
N GLU A 17 20.03 20.21 -6.35
CA GLU A 17 20.80 19.06 -6.84
C GLU A 17 21.04 18.03 -5.72
N ARG A 18 21.49 18.49 -4.54
CA ARG A 18 21.74 17.59 -3.40
C ARG A 18 20.46 16.94 -2.90
N VAL A 19 19.37 17.70 -2.79
CA VAL A 19 18.06 17.17 -2.39
C VAL A 19 17.58 16.13 -3.39
N SER A 20 17.75 16.37 -4.69
CA SER A 20 17.38 15.42 -5.73
C SER A 20 18.20 14.14 -5.66
N ASN A 21 19.53 14.25 -5.52
CA ASN A 21 20.43 13.11 -5.39
C ASN A 21 20.13 12.30 -4.12
N GLU A 22 19.85 12.96 -2.99
CA GLU A 22 19.51 12.29 -1.74
C GLU A 22 18.12 11.64 -1.80
N SER A 23 17.16 12.27 -2.48
CA SER A 23 15.84 11.68 -2.74
C SER A 23 15.94 10.42 -3.61
N LEU A 24 16.85 10.39 -4.58
CA LEU A 24 17.15 9.19 -5.37
C LEU A 24 17.81 8.10 -4.50
N ARG A 25 18.73 8.46 -3.60
CA ARG A 25 19.31 7.51 -2.63
C ARG A 25 18.25 6.94 -1.70
N GLU A 26 17.29 7.75 -1.24
CA GLU A 26 16.16 7.31 -0.43
C GLU A 26 15.28 6.29 -1.16
N ARG A 27 14.98 6.54 -2.45
CA ARG A 27 14.16 5.63 -3.28
C ARG A 27 14.92 4.39 -3.76
N GLY A 28 16.22 4.49 -3.97
CA GLY A 28 17.07 3.39 -4.44
C GLY A 28 17.60 2.48 -3.32
N ALA A 29 17.49 2.93 -2.07
CA ALA A 29 17.79 2.13 -0.90
C ALA A 29 16.50 1.52 -0.33
N ARG A 30 16.51 1.24 0.98
CA ARG A 30 15.33 0.87 1.72
C ARG A 30 14.48 2.12 1.97
N PHE A 31 13.19 2.07 1.62
CA PHE A 31 12.26 3.17 1.83
C PHE A 31 12.17 3.56 3.33
N PRO A 32 11.81 4.82 3.64
CA PRO A 32 11.51 5.23 5.01
C PRO A 32 10.43 4.36 5.66
N PRO A 33 10.43 4.22 7.00
CA PRO A 33 9.51 3.32 7.69
C PRO A 33 8.02 3.64 7.45
N LEU A 34 7.68 4.91 7.20
CA LEU A 34 6.31 5.35 6.87
C LEU A 34 5.74 4.63 5.63
N PHE A 35 6.58 4.25 4.67
CA PHE A 35 6.15 3.50 3.47
C PHE A 35 5.74 2.07 3.79
N TYR A 36 6.20 1.52 4.92
CA TYR A 36 5.99 0.13 5.29
C TYR A 36 4.80 -0.09 6.21
N LEU A 37 4.25 0.96 6.84
CA LEU A 37 3.04 0.86 7.66
C LEU A 37 1.81 0.46 6.82
N HIS A 38 1.58 1.17 5.71
CA HIS A 38 0.44 0.95 4.82
C HIS A 38 0.72 1.58 3.45
N LEU A 39 0.08 1.13 2.38
CA LEU A 39 0.18 1.79 1.08
C LEU A 39 -0.48 3.19 1.10
N TRP A 40 0.19 4.18 0.53
CA TRP A 40 -0.38 5.46 0.11
C TRP A 40 0.38 5.97 -1.11
N TRP A 41 -0.33 6.43 -2.14
CA TRP A 41 0.24 6.68 -3.48
C TRP A 41 1.12 7.93 -3.59
N ALA A 42 0.90 8.94 -2.74
CA ALA A 42 1.54 10.25 -2.85
C ALA A 42 2.54 10.52 -1.72
N ARG A 43 3.44 9.57 -1.43
CA ARG A 43 4.49 9.81 -0.43
C ARG A 43 5.71 10.49 -1.04
N ARG A 44 6.04 11.68 -0.51
CA ARG A 44 7.24 12.43 -0.87
C ARG A 44 8.47 11.94 -0.11
N PRO A 45 9.67 12.02 -0.72
CA PRO A 45 10.91 11.72 -0.03
C PRO A 45 11.07 12.61 1.20
N LEU A 46 11.45 12.03 2.33
CA LEU A 46 11.54 12.74 3.60
C LEU A 46 12.60 13.86 3.54
N ILE A 47 13.74 13.61 2.89
CA ILE A 47 14.76 14.67 2.74
C ILE A 47 14.26 15.87 1.92
N GLY A 48 13.40 15.64 0.93
CA GLY A 48 12.77 16.72 0.16
C GLY A 48 11.88 17.58 1.05
N CYS A 49 10.98 16.95 1.81
CA CYS A 49 10.13 17.64 2.78
C CYS A 49 10.96 18.42 3.81
N ARG A 50 11.98 17.78 4.41
CA ARG A 50 12.86 18.40 5.40
C ARG A 50 13.54 19.65 4.87
N ALA A 51 14.17 19.55 3.70
CA ALA A 51 14.90 20.67 3.11
C ALA A 51 13.96 21.84 2.76
N THR A 52 12.75 21.54 2.25
CA THR A 52 11.73 22.56 1.93
C THR A 52 11.20 23.26 3.18
N ILE A 53 10.86 22.51 4.23
CA ILE A 53 10.36 23.09 5.48
C ILE A 53 11.47 23.93 6.13
N ALA A 54 12.69 23.39 6.22
CA ALA A 54 13.82 24.10 6.83
C ALA A 54 14.20 25.37 6.07
N SER A 55 14.19 25.35 4.72
CA SER A 55 14.50 26.55 3.93
C SER A 55 13.41 27.62 4.01
N ALA A 56 12.17 27.24 4.25
CA ALA A 56 11.09 28.17 4.55
C ALA A 56 11.22 28.77 5.95
N ALA A 57 11.66 27.98 6.93
CA ALA A 57 11.74 28.39 8.33
C ALA A 57 12.97 29.26 8.66
N VAL A 58 14.15 28.88 8.15
CA VAL A 58 15.43 29.54 8.44
C VAL A 58 15.47 30.95 7.84
N ARG A 59 15.84 31.94 8.67
CA ARG A 59 15.92 33.36 8.30
C ARG A 59 17.36 33.82 8.07
N VAL A 60 17.54 34.72 7.11
CA VAL A 60 18.83 35.31 6.72
C VAL A 60 18.71 36.81 6.47
N GLU A 61 19.80 37.54 6.70
CA GLU A 61 19.91 38.98 6.40
C GLU A 61 20.48 39.18 4.99
N GLY A 62 19.66 38.93 3.98
CA GLY A 62 20.07 39.02 2.57
C GLY A 62 20.58 37.68 2.01
N ARG A 63 21.32 37.75 0.89
CA ARG A 63 21.83 36.55 0.21
C ARG A 63 22.89 35.87 1.10
N PRO A 64 22.71 34.58 1.45
CA PRO A 64 23.66 33.86 2.31
C PRO A 64 25.00 33.66 1.60
N ASP A 65 26.08 33.70 2.37
CA ASP A 65 27.41 33.33 1.89
C ASP A 65 27.59 31.80 1.82
N GLU A 66 28.73 31.35 1.28
CA GLU A 66 29.02 29.93 1.10
C GLU A 66 29.12 29.17 2.42
N GLU A 67 29.58 29.81 3.49
CA GLU A 67 29.73 29.19 4.79
C GLU A 67 28.35 28.89 5.38
N LEU A 68 27.45 29.88 5.38
CA LEU A 68 26.08 29.73 5.82
C LEU A 68 25.31 28.69 5.00
N VAL A 69 25.50 28.65 3.69
CA VAL A 69 24.92 27.61 2.82
C VAL A 69 25.39 26.22 3.25
N ARG A 70 26.70 26.04 3.51
CA ARG A 70 27.25 24.76 3.96
C ARG A 70 26.77 24.38 5.36
N GLU A 71 26.63 25.34 6.27
CA GLU A 71 26.02 25.12 7.59
C GLU A 71 24.58 24.62 7.44
N PHE A 72 23.77 25.28 6.62
CA PHE A 72 22.40 24.88 6.34
C PHE A 72 22.32 23.46 5.76
N GLU A 73 23.09 23.18 4.70
CA GLU A 73 23.11 21.85 4.07
C GLU A 73 23.53 20.76 5.07
N ARG A 74 24.47 21.05 5.97
CA ARG A 74 24.86 20.13 7.05
C ARG A 74 23.73 19.94 8.06
N ALA A 75 23.10 21.02 8.50
CA ALA A 75 22.04 21.00 9.49
C ALA A 75 20.82 20.20 9.03
N VAL A 76 20.45 20.26 7.75
CA VAL A 76 19.36 19.43 7.20
C VAL A 76 19.79 17.99 6.87
N GLY A 77 21.08 17.67 6.92
CA GLY A 77 21.62 16.34 6.68
C GLY A 77 21.94 16.01 5.22
N LEU A 78 22.25 17.02 4.39
CA LEU A 78 22.68 16.84 2.99
C LEU A 78 24.19 16.64 2.83
N LEU A 79 24.99 16.94 3.88
CA LEU A 79 26.45 16.78 3.88
C LEU A 79 26.90 15.57 4.71
N LEU A 80 26.43 14.38 4.32
CA LEU A 80 26.78 13.13 4.99
C LEU A 80 28.09 12.51 4.47
N PRO A 81 28.82 11.76 5.30
CA PRO A 81 30.00 11.01 4.85
C PRO A 81 29.67 10.03 3.72
N LYS A 82 30.65 9.78 2.84
CA LYS A 82 30.53 8.77 1.78
C LYS A 82 30.22 7.39 2.40
N GLY A 83 29.20 6.71 1.86
CA GLY A 83 28.77 5.40 2.35
C GLY A 83 27.77 5.45 3.52
N ALA A 84 27.39 6.63 4.00
CA ALA A 84 26.31 6.77 4.98
C ALA A 84 24.99 6.19 4.46
N ARG A 85 24.07 5.88 5.37
CA ARG A 85 22.67 5.57 5.00
C ARG A 85 21.98 6.84 4.45
N PRO A 86 20.82 6.71 3.79
CA PRO A 86 20.07 7.88 3.36
C PRO A 86 19.71 8.81 4.54
N ALA A 87 19.64 10.12 4.26
CA ALA A 87 19.59 11.19 5.25
C ALA A 87 18.42 11.11 6.23
N TYR A 88 17.29 10.54 5.82
CA TYR A 88 16.14 10.35 6.71
C TYR A 88 16.48 9.54 7.98
N ASN A 89 17.55 8.73 7.96
CA ASN A 89 17.99 7.92 9.09
C ASN A 89 18.63 8.71 10.23
N TYR A 90 18.95 9.99 10.00
CA TYR A 90 19.64 10.85 10.94
C TYR A 90 18.77 12.05 11.30
N GLN A 91 18.89 12.53 12.54
CA GLN A 91 18.21 13.75 12.96
C GLN A 91 18.86 14.99 12.32
N PRO A 92 18.08 16.01 11.99
CA PRO A 92 18.63 17.32 11.65
C PRO A 92 19.29 17.97 12.88
N ASP A 93 20.14 18.97 12.64
CA ASP A 93 20.72 19.80 13.71
C ASP A 93 19.67 20.77 14.26
N LEU A 94 18.89 20.29 15.23
CA LEU A 94 17.85 21.09 15.89
C LEU A 94 18.39 22.34 16.55
N SER A 95 19.63 22.33 17.04
CA SER A 95 20.23 23.48 17.72
C SER A 95 20.51 24.61 16.74
N TRP A 96 21.07 24.28 15.58
CA TRP A 96 21.34 25.23 14.52
C TRP A 96 20.05 25.72 13.86
N ILE A 97 19.07 24.83 13.63
CA ILE A 97 17.79 25.23 13.03
C ILE A 97 17.04 26.17 13.98
N ALA A 98 16.95 25.85 15.27
CA ALA A 98 16.28 26.70 16.25
C ALA A 98 16.98 28.04 16.48
N SER A 99 18.30 28.14 16.31
CA SER A 99 19.01 29.42 16.46
C SER A 99 18.77 30.41 15.31
N ARG A 100 18.25 29.92 14.18
CA ARG A 100 17.99 30.72 12.97
C ARG A 100 16.54 30.69 12.49
N SER A 101 15.62 30.16 13.30
CA SER A 101 14.20 30.07 12.95
C SER A 101 13.31 30.14 14.20
N ASN A 102 11.99 30.26 14.00
CA ASN A 102 11.00 30.28 15.08
C ASN A 102 10.31 28.92 15.27
N VAL A 103 10.87 27.81 14.77
CA VAL A 103 10.20 26.50 14.78
C VAL A 103 9.67 26.12 16.17
N ARG A 104 10.40 26.43 17.25
CA ARG A 104 9.99 26.15 18.64
C ARG A 104 8.76 26.91 19.14
N GLU A 105 8.32 27.93 18.40
CA GLU A 105 7.09 28.68 18.69
C GLU A 105 6.06 28.60 17.55
N ALA A 106 6.47 28.08 16.40
CA ALA A 106 5.70 28.13 15.15
C ALA A 106 4.70 26.99 15.03
N ARG A 107 3.56 27.30 14.41
CA ARG A 107 2.55 26.34 13.97
C ARG A 107 2.71 26.08 12.47
N LEU A 108 2.74 24.80 12.07
CA LEU A 108 2.76 24.39 10.66
C LEU A 108 1.49 23.61 10.32
N LEU A 109 0.89 23.93 9.17
CA LEU A 109 -0.26 23.24 8.61
C LEU A 109 0.11 22.53 7.30
N ASP A 110 -0.28 21.26 7.19
CA ASP A 110 -0.35 20.52 5.93
C ASP A 110 -1.80 20.09 5.68
N LEU A 111 -2.40 20.57 4.58
CA LEU A 111 -3.82 20.36 4.24
C LEU A 111 -4.09 19.12 3.39
N PHE A 112 -3.03 18.53 2.83
CA PHE A 112 -3.07 17.37 1.95
C PHE A 112 -2.05 16.33 2.43
N ALA A 113 -2.09 16.05 3.73
CA ALA A 113 -1.01 15.37 4.43
C ALA A 113 -0.77 13.94 3.95
N GLY A 114 -1.80 13.27 3.40
CA GLY A 114 -1.69 11.97 2.77
C GLY A 114 -0.98 10.94 3.64
N GLY A 115 0.24 10.55 3.24
CA GLY A 115 1.04 9.56 3.96
C GLY A 115 1.89 10.10 5.10
N GLY A 116 1.91 11.42 5.33
CA GLY A 116 2.52 12.07 6.49
C GLY A 116 3.96 12.54 6.35
N SER A 117 4.55 12.57 5.15
CA SER A 117 5.97 12.93 4.97
C SER A 117 6.33 14.34 5.46
N ILE A 118 5.50 15.34 5.11
CA ILE A 118 5.70 16.75 5.51
C ILE A 118 5.54 16.93 7.02
N PRO A 119 4.40 16.55 7.64
CA PRO A 119 4.23 16.72 9.09
C PRO A 119 5.25 15.92 9.90
N PHE A 120 5.67 14.74 9.42
CA PHE A 120 6.71 13.95 10.08
C PHE A 120 8.05 14.69 10.14
N GLU A 121 8.49 15.30 9.04
CA GLU A 121 9.73 16.08 9.05
C GLU A 121 9.58 17.44 9.75
N ALA A 122 8.39 18.06 9.74
CA ALA A 122 8.12 19.25 10.54
C ALA A 122 8.33 18.98 12.05
N LEU A 123 7.79 17.87 12.56
CA LEU A 123 8.03 17.44 13.94
C LEU A 123 9.54 17.24 14.22
N ARG A 124 10.24 16.56 13.31
CA ARG A 124 11.67 16.31 13.42
C ARG A 124 12.54 17.56 13.27
N LEU A 125 12.01 18.66 12.76
CA LEU A 125 12.66 19.97 12.69
C LEU A 125 12.40 20.81 13.95
N GLY A 126 11.60 20.32 14.90
CA GLY A 126 11.35 20.98 16.19
C GLY A 126 10.22 22.02 16.15
N PHE A 127 9.26 21.85 15.23
CA PHE A 127 8.05 22.68 15.23
C PHE A 127 7.25 22.50 16.53
N ARG A 128 6.74 23.59 17.09
CA ARG A 128 5.91 23.57 18.30
C ARG A 128 4.63 22.78 18.10
N GLU A 129 3.93 23.05 17.01
CA GLU A 129 2.67 22.40 16.68
C GLU A 129 2.63 22.13 15.18
N VAL A 130 2.27 20.89 14.84
CA VAL A 130 2.09 20.45 13.47
C VAL A 130 0.66 19.94 13.31
N VAL A 131 -0.09 20.54 12.38
CA VAL A 131 -1.45 20.14 12.05
C VAL A 131 -1.44 19.45 10.69
N ALA A 132 -1.88 18.20 10.67
CA ALA A 132 -2.00 17.39 9.46
C ALA A 132 -3.49 17.14 9.18
N VAL A 133 -4.00 17.74 8.12
CA VAL A 133 -5.38 17.55 7.66
C VAL A 133 -5.39 16.57 6.50
N GLU A 134 -6.38 15.71 6.50
CA GLU A 134 -6.65 14.83 5.37
C GLU A 134 -8.14 14.60 5.21
N TYR A 135 -8.60 14.59 3.97
CA TYR A 135 -10.00 14.36 3.62
C TYR A 135 -10.31 12.87 3.52
N ASN A 136 -9.34 12.05 3.11
CA ASN A 136 -9.54 10.62 2.93
C ASN A 136 -9.47 9.84 4.28
N PRO A 137 -10.52 9.09 4.66
CA PRO A 137 -10.54 8.31 5.91
C PRO A 137 -9.40 7.31 6.09
N VAL A 138 -8.93 6.68 5.00
CA VAL A 138 -7.83 5.71 5.07
C VAL A 138 -6.52 6.41 5.38
N ALA A 139 -6.23 7.52 4.69
CA ALA A 139 -5.02 8.29 4.98
C ALA A 139 -5.07 8.96 6.36
N TYR A 140 -6.24 9.41 6.82
CA TYR A 140 -6.43 9.89 8.19
C TYR A 140 -5.97 8.85 9.24
N VAL A 141 -6.40 7.59 9.13
CA VAL A 141 -5.95 6.51 10.02
C VAL A 141 -4.45 6.26 9.91
N VAL A 142 -3.90 6.30 8.68
CA VAL A 142 -2.45 6.17 8.46
C VAL A 142 -1.68 7.31 9.12
N LEU A 143 -2.19 8.54 9.10
CA LEU A 143 -1.58 9.70 9.75
C LEU A 143 -1.58 9.57 11.27
N LYS A 144 -2.68 9.10 11.88
CA LYS A 144 -2.74 8.80 13.33
C LYS A 144 -1.63 7.84 13.73
N ALA A 145 -1.44 6.76 12.97
CA ALA A 145 -0.40 5.76 13.21
C ALA A 145 1.02 6.19 12.79
N THR A 146 1.15 7.24 11.97
CA THR A 146 2.45 7.75 11.52
C THR A 146 2.98 8.82 12.47
N LEU A 147 2.08 9.62 13.05
CA LEU A 147 2.42 10.85 13.77
C LEU A 147 2.00 10.76 15.23
N GLU A 148 0.69 10.68 15.49
CA GLU A 148 0.12 10.90 16.82
C GLU A 148 0.41 9.75 17.78
N TYR A 149 0.10 8.50 17.41
CA TYR A 149 0.29 7.36 18.30
C TYR A 149 1.77 7.07 18.63
N PRO A 150 2.71 7.08 17.67
CA PRO A 150 4.12 6.90 17.97
C PRO A 150 4.67 7.98 18.92
N LEU A 151 4.27 9.24 18.71
CA LEU A 151 4.72 10.36 19.53
C LEU A 151 4.15 10.29 20.95
N ARG A 152 2.86 9.96 21.07
CA ARG A 152 2.15 9.89 22.35
C ARG A 152 2.57 8.70 23.22
N TYR A 153 2.79 7.53 22.62
CA TYR A 153 2.93 6.28 23.37
C TYR A 153 4.30 5.60 23.27
N GLY A 154 5.14 6.01 22.31
CA GLY A 154 6.53 5.59 22.18
C GLY A 154 6.77 4.08 22.26
N GLU A 155 7.79 3.67 23.02
CA GLU A 155 8.22 2.28 23.12
C GLU A 155 7.19 1.34 23.77
N ARG A 156 6.23 1.86 24.54
CA ARG A 156 5.14 1.04 25.09
C ARG A 156 4.27 0.51 23.95
N LEU A 157 3.90 1.37 23.00
CA LEU A 157 3.11 1.00 21.82
C LEU A 157 3.81 -0.07 20.97
N VAL A 158 5.13 0.05 20.76
CA VAL A 158 5.90 -0.97 20.02
C VAL A 158 5.76 -2.34 20.66
N ARG A 159 5.93 -2.42 21.99
CA ARG A 159 5.86 -3.68 22.76
C ARG A 159 4.48 -4.31 22.69
N ASP A 160 3.42 -3.53 22.90
CA ASP A 160 2.06 -4.08 22.92
C ASP A 160 1.57 -4.42 21.52
N VAL A 161 1.87 -3.62 20.49
CA VAL A 161 1.60 -3.99 19.08
C VAL A 161 2.33 -5.28 18.72
N GLU A 162 3.59 -5.45 19.12
CA GLU A 162 4.33 -6.69 18.87
C GLU A 162 3.70 -7.90 19.58
N ARG A 163 3.28 -7.74 20.84
CA ARG A 163 2.60 -8.79 21.62
C ARG A 163 1.29 -9.21 20.96
N TRP A 164 0.43 -8.26 20.63
CA TRP A 164 -0.88 -8.55 20.03
C TRP A 164 -0.77 -9.04 18.59
N ALA A 165 0.24 -8.59 17.83
CA ALA A 165 0.57 -9.15 16.54
C ALA A 165 0.94 -10.65 16.63
N ARG A 166 1.66 -11.06 17.69
CA ARG A 166 2.06 -12.47 17.87
C ARG A 166 0.84 -13.32 18.17
N TRP A 167 -0.01 -12.84 19.08
CA TRP A 167 -1.29 -13.48 19.40
C TRP A 167 -2.17 -13.63 18.15
N LEU A 168 -2.32 -12.56 17.36
CA LEU A 168 -3.11 -12.59 16.12
C LEU A 168 -2.54 -13.60 15.12
N LEU A 169 -1.22 -13.64 14.93
CA LEU A 169 -0.56 -14.58 14.03
C LEU A 169 -0.78 -16.03 14.46
N GLU A 170 -0.65 -16.34 15.75
CA GLU A 170 -0.87 -17.67 16.31
C GLU A 170 -2.32 -18.13 16.16
N GLU A 171 -3.28 -17.24 16.45
CA GLU A 171 -4.70 -17.54 16.29
C GLU A 171 -5.10 -17.70 14.82
N ALA A 172 -4.56 -16.85 13.92
CA ALA A 172 -4.78 -16.98 12.49
C ALA A 172 -4.23 -18.32 11.97
N ARG A 173 -3.02 -18.71 12.40
CA ARG A 173 -2.44 -20.04 12.09
C ARG A 173 -3.36 -21.16 12.54
N ARG A 174 -3.83 -21.12 13.79
CA ARG A 174 -4.71 -22.13 14.37
C ARG A 174 -6.02 -22.27 13.60
N ARG A 175 -6.69 -21.16 13.28
CA ARG A 175 -8.02 -21.14 12.63
C ARG A 175 -7.95 -21.44 11.12
N LEU A 176 -6.86 -21.10 10.45
CA LEU A 176 -6.72 -21.22 9.00
C LEU A 176 -5.94 -22.45 8.52
N ALA A 177 -5.26 -23.18 9.41
CA ALA A 177 -4.38 -24.31 9.06
C ALA A 177 -4.99 -25.30 8.07
N LYS A 178 -6.30 -25.62 8.20
CA LYS A 178 -6.97 -26.58 7.32
C LYS A 178 -6.98 -26.17 5.84
N TYR A 179 -6.89 -24.87 5.52
CA TYR A 179 -6.91 -24.37 4.15
C TYR A 179 -5.51 -24.31 3.48
N TYR A 180 -4.47 -24.61 4.25
CA TYR A 180 -3.06 -24.49 3.85
C TYR A 180 -2.29 -25.77 4.19
N PRO A 181 -2.62 -26.91 3.55
CA PRO A 181 -1.96 -28.18 3.84
C PRO A 181 -0.49 -28.14 3.36
N PRO A 182 0.43 -28.87 4.03
CA PRO A 182 1.83 -28.91 3.65
C PRO A 182 2.04 -29.64 2.32
N HIS A 183 3.18 -29.39 1.66
CA HIS A 183 3.61 -30.18 0.51
C HIS A 183 4.61 -31.27 0.98
N PRO A 184 4.57 -32.50 0.43
CA PRO A 184 5.55 -33.54 0.77
C PRO A 184 7.03 -33.19 0.49
N LYS A 185 7.26 -32.14 -0.32
CA LYS A 185 8.59 -31.65 -0.70
C LYS A 185 9.06 -30.41 0.09
N GLY A 186 8.25 -29.88 1.00
CA GLY A 186 8.58 -28.69 1.78
C GLY A 186 7.37 -27.83 2.13
N ARG A 187 7.57 -26.77 2.94
CA ARG A 187 6.47 -25.88 3.33
C ARG A 187 6.14 -24.88 2.22
N PRO A 188 4.85 -24.72 1.84
CA PRO A 188 4.42 -23.69 0.91
C PRO A 188 4.65 -22.28 1.45
N THR A 189 5.06 -21.36 0.58
CA THR A 189 5.12 -19.92 0.87
C THR A 189 4.15 -19.13 -0.01
N ASN A 190 3.96 -19.56 -1.26
CA ASN A 190 3.04 -18.93 -2.19
C ASN A 190 2.35 -19.96 -3.09
N TYR A 191 1.15 -19.60 -3.55
CA TYR A 191 0.31 -20.33 -4.48
C TYR A 191 0.10 -19.46 -5.72
N ILE A 192 0.28 -20.04 -6.91
CA ILE A 192 0.10 -19.33 -8.17
C ILE A 192 -1.15 -19.87 -8.85
N TRP A 193 -2.10 -18.98 -9.12
CA TRP A 193 -3.36 -19.30 -9.76
C TRP A 193 -3.36 -18.80 -11.19
N VAL A 194 -3.85 -19.61 -12.13
CA VAL A 194 -3.99 -19.25 -13.55
C VAL A 194 -5.47 -19.23 -13.90
N ARG A 195 -5.95 -18.12 -14.47
CA ARG A 195 -7.34 -17.96 -14.88
C ARG A 195 -7.65 -18.88 -16.06
N VAL A 196 -8.86 -19.40 -16.11
CA VAL A 196 -9.31 -20.38 -17.10
C VAL A 196 -10.50 -19.84 -17.88
N PHE A 197 -10.48 -20.02 -19.18
CA PHE A 197 -11.57 -19.67 -20.10
C PHE A 197 -12.03 -20.91 -20.86
N ARG A 198 -13.15 -20.81 -21.57
CA ARG A 198 -13.65 -21.86 -22.46
C ARG A 198 -13.44 -21.47 -23.92
N SER A 199 -12.84 -22.37 -24.69
CA SER A 199 -12.76 -22.28 -26.15
C SER A 199 -14.14 -22.49 -26.80
N ARG A 200 -14.22 -22.38 -28.13
CA ARG A 200 -15.48 -22.52 -28.87
C ARG A 200 -16.03 -23.95 -28.80
N ASP A 201 -15.14 -24.95 -28.75
CA ASP A 201 -15.52 -26.35 -28.58
C ASP A 201 -15.76 -26.78 -27.11
N GLY A 202 -15.74 -25.82 -26.18
CA GLY A 202 -16.00 -26.01 -24.75
C GLY A 202 -14.80 -26.45 -23.91
N THR A 203 -13.62 -26.64 -24.51
CA THR A 203 -12.38 -27.00 -23.82
C THR A 203 -11.96 -25.91 -22.84
N LEU A 204 -11.48 -26.32 -21.65
CA LEU A 204 -10.95 -25.39 -20.65
C LEU A 204 -9.52 -24.98 -21.00
N VAL A 205 -9.27 -23.68 -21.04
CA VAL A 205 -7.99 -23.09 -21.47
C VAL A 205 -7.43 -22.20 -20.35
N PRO A 206 -6.41 -22.68 -19.60
CA PRO A 206 -5.65 -21.83 -18.69
C PRO A 206 -4.92 -20.72 -19.47
N ALA A 207 -5.13 -19.47 -19.08
CA ALA A 207 -4.57 -18.29 -19.70
C ALA A 207 -3.13 -18.04 -19.23
N LEU A 208 -2.18 -18.78 -19.77
CA LEU A 208 -0.77 -18.69 -19.41
C LEU A 208 -0.05 -17.62 -20.25
N ALA A 209 -0.24 -16.34 -19.91
CA ALA A 209 0.41 -15.24 -20.63
C ALA A 209 1.92 -15.15 -20.35
N ASN A 210 2.32 -15.26 -19.08
CA ASN A 210 3.72 -15.31 -18.68
C ASN A 210 4.01 -16.66 -18.02
N PRO A 211 4.72 -17.57 -18.69
CA PRO A 211 4.99 -18.91 -18.16
C PRO A 211 6.13 -18.94 -17.13
N ILE A 212 6.90 -17.87 -16.96
CA ILE A 212 8.07 -17.87 -16.08
C ILE A 212 7.64 -17.63 -14.63
N LEU A 213 8.15 -18.47 -13.71
CA LEU A 213 7.89 -18.39 -12.27
C LEU A 213 9.07 -17.79 -11.49
N SER A 214 10.30 -18.06 -11.90
CA SER A 214 11.49 -17.45 -11.28
C SER A 214 12.62 -17.29 -12.30
N LYS A 215 13.56 -16.39 -12.00
CA LYS A 215 14.75 -16.07 -12.79
C LYS A 215 15.89 -15.82 -11.82
N GLU A 216 16.58 -16.90 -11.45
CA GLU A 216 17.70 -16.87 -10.52
C GLU A 216 18.99 -16.65 -11.31
N GLU A 217 19.58 -15.48 -11.11
CA GLU A 217 20.91 -15.16 -11.61
C GLU A 217 21.93 -15.41 -10.50
N ASP A 218 22.89 -16.29 -10.77
CA ASP A 218 24.09 -16.41 -9.96
C ASP A 218 25.15 -15.43 -10.51
N PRO A 219 25.62 -14.45 -9.71
CA PRO A 219 26.67 -13.51 -10.09
C PRO A 219 27.92 -14.20 -10.64
N ASP A 220 28.27 -15.38 -10.12
CA ASP A 220 29.49 -16.12 -10.40
C ASP A 220 29.29 -17.24 -11.44
N SER A 221 28.07 -17.39 -11.96
CA SER A 221 27.74 -18.37 -13.00
C SER A 221 27.42 -17.72 -14.35
N ASP A 222 27.91 -18.36 -15.40
CA ASP A 222 27.47 -18.12 -16.78
C ASP A 222 26.10 -18.76 -17.08
N MET A 223 25.36 -19.22 -16.07
CA MET A 223 24.04 -19.82 -16.23
C MET A 223 22.98 -19.07 -15.42
N ILE A 224 21.79 -18.95 -16.00
CA ILE A 224 20.57 -18.52 -15.33
C ILE A 224 19.69 -19.73 -15.19
N SER A 225 19.22 -19.98 -13.98
CA SER A 225 18.26 -21.04 -13.71
C SER A 225 16.94 -20.46 -13.26
N GLY A 226 15.87 -21.24 -13.34
CA GLY A 226 14.57 -20.80 -12.88
C GLY A 226 13.52 -21.86 -13.11
N TYR A 227 12.29 -21.51 -12.75
CA TYR A 227 11.13 -22.37 -12.96
C TYR A 227 10.18 -21.74 -13.98
N ALA A 228 9.53 -22.59 -14.76
CA ALA A 228 8.52 -22.21 -15.73
C ALA A 228 7.35 -23.19 -15.73
N MET A 229 6.24 -22.74 -16.32
CA MET A 229 5.03 -23.53 -16.53
C MET A 229 4.76 -23.76 -18.00
N LYS A 230 4.14 -24.89 -18.33
CA LYS A 230 3.57 -25.15 -19.66
C LYS A 230 2.23 -25.84 -19.54
N VAL A 231 1.28 -25.44 -20.38
CA VAL A 231 -0.02 -26.13 -20.51
C VAL A 231 0.12 -27.30 -21.48
N ARG A 232 -0.34 -28.47 -21.07
CA ARG A 232 -0.56 -29.65 -21.92
C ARG A 232 -2.02 -30.07 -21.88
N TYR A 233 -2.43 -30.85 -22.86
CA TYR A 233 -3.80 -31.35 -22.96
C TYR A 233 -3.81 -32.87 -23.06
N GLU A 234 -4.65 -33.50 -22.25
CA GLU A 234 -5.07 -34.89 -22.41
C GLU A 234 -6.53 -34.88 -22.83
N GLY A 235 -6.78 -34.99 -24.14
CA GLY A 235 -8.09 -34.68 -24.73
C GLY A 235 -8.47 -33.22 -24.46
N LYS A 236 -9.68 -32.98 -23.92
CA LYS A 236 -10.16 -31.64 -23.54
C LYS A 236 -9.77 -31.20 -22.12
N ARG A 237 -8.90 -31.94 -21.43
CA ARG A 237 -8.51 -31.65 -20.05
C ARG A 237 -7.12 -30.99 -20.01
N PRO A 238 -7.00 -29.73 -19.57
CA PRO A 238 -5.70 -29.09 -19.42
C PRO A 238 -4.94 -29.65 -18.21
N ARG A 239 -3.62 -29.78 -18.35
CA ARG A 239 -2.67 -30.07 -17.27
C ARG A 239 -1.55 -29.04 -17.33
N ILE A 240 -1.24 -28.42 -16.19
CA ILE A 240 -0.11 -27.50 -16.06
C ILE A 240 1.08 -28.27 -15.53
N GLU A 241 2.18 -28.25 -16.28
CA GLU A 241 3.47 -28.80 -15.88
C GLU A 241 4.35 -27.66 -15.34
N VAL A 242 5.01 -27.91 -14.21
CA VAL A 242 6.04 -27.03 -13.63
C VAL A 242 7.39 -27.71 -13.85
N PHE A 243 8.35 -27.00 -14.42
CA PHE A 243 9.68 -27.56 -14.70
C PHE A 243 10.78 -26.52 -14.47
N LYS A 244 11.97 -27.01 -14.14
CA LYS A 244 13.18 -26.21 -14.01
C LYS A 244 13.83 -26.03 -15.40
N TYR A 245 14.32 -24.84 -15.68
CA TYR A 245 15.08 -24.54 -16.90
C TYR A 245 16.46 -23.98 -16.56
N LEU A 246 17.36 -24.02 -17.54
CA LEU A 246 18.72 -23.50 -17.45
C LEU A 246 19.09 -22.84 -18.79
N CYS A 247 19.57 -21.61 -18.76
CA CYS A 247 19.95 -20.83 -19.95
C CYS A 247 21.33 -20.18 -19.75
N ARG A 248 22.07 -19.88 -20.82
CA ARG A 248 23.40 -19.26 -20.72
C ARG A 248 23.33 -17.73 -20.56
N ARG A 249 24.12 -17.20 -19.64
CA ARG A 249 24.30 -15.79 -19.27
C ARG A 249 25.19 -15.00 -20.24
N LYS A 250 25.00 -15.13 -21.56
CA LYS A 250 25.63 -14.17 -22.50
C LYS A 250 24.72 -12.97 -22.68
N ARG A 251 25.24 -11.74 -22.42
CA ARG A 251 24.46 -10.47 -22.41
C ARG A 251 23.50 -10.31 -23.60
N ASP A 252 23.86 -10.79 -24.79
CA ASP A 252 23.02 -10.69 -26.00
C ASP A 252 22.10 -11.91 -26.26
N ARG A 253 22.24 -13.01 -25.50
CA ARG A 253 21.47 -14.27 -25.68
C ARG A 253 20.49 -14.59 -24.56
N ILE A 254 20.66 -14.06 -23.35
CA ILE A 254 19.75 -14.31 -22.21
C ILE A 254 18.31 -13.92 -22.54
N LYS A 255 18.14 -12.68 -23.03
CA LYS A 255 16.81 -12.18 -23.41
C LYS A 255 16.20 -13.10 -24.45
N LYS A 256 16.98 -13.50 -25.46
CA LYS A 256 16.54 -14.38 -26.54
C LYS A 256 16.14 -15.79 -26.07
N ASP A 257 16.89 -16.43 -25.18
CA ASP A 257 16.57 -17.77 -24.69
C ASP A 257 15.33 -17.77 -23.79
N ILE A 258 15.22 -16.80 -22.87
CA ILE A 258 14.04 -16.64 -22.00
C ILE A 258 12.81 -16.20 -22.83
N GLU A 259 12.98 -15.31 -23.81
CA GLU A 259 11.92 -14.93 -24.74
C GLU A 259 11.49 -16.10 -25.61
N GLY A 260 12.43 -16.95 -26.06
CA GLY A 260 12.13 -18.19 -26.78
C GLY A 260 11.35 -19.17 -25.91
N LEU A 261 11.74 -19.35 -24.65
CA LEU A 261 11.01 -20.18 -23.69
C LEU A 261 9.60 -19.62 -23.45
N LYS A 262 9.47 -18.30 -23.27
CA LYS A 262 8.18 -17.61 -23.16
C LYS A 262 7.31 -17.82 -24.40
N ALA A 263 7.87 -17.64 -25.59
CA ALA A 263 7.16 -17.85 -26.85
C ALA A 263 6.69 -19.30 -27.04
N THR A 264 7.46 -20.27 -26.51
CA THR A 264 7.14 -21.70 -26.61
C THR A 264 6.10 -22.17 -25.59
N CYS A 265 6.08 -21.54 -24.40
CA CYS A 265 5.25 -22.00 -23.28
C CYS A 265 4.01 -21.12 -23.05
N SER A 266 4.02 -19.87 -23.50
CA SER A 266 2.86 -18.98 -23.47
C SER A 266 1.85 -19.40 -24.53
N ASN A 267 0.56 -19.34 -24.19
CA ASN A 267 -0.53 -19.50 -25.14
C ASN A 267 -1.17 -18.15 -25.50
N PHE A 268 -0.40 -17.05 -25.44
CA PHE A 268 -0.83 -15.74 -25.91
C PHE A 268 -0.03 -15.29 -27.13
N LYS A 269 -0.73 -14.86 -28.19
CA LYS A 269 -0.13 -14.18 -29.35
C LYS A 269 -0.92 -12.93 -29.71
N GLY A 270 -0.24 -11.79 -29.83
CA GLY A 270 -0.87 -10.50 -30.15
C GLY A 270 -1.98 -10.08 -29.18
N GLY A 271 -1.92 -10.53 -27.92
CA GLY A 271 -2.97 -10.26 -26.91
C GLY A 271 -4.19 -11.18 -26.97
N LEU A 272 -4.22 -12.13 -27.91
CA LEU A 272 -5.24 -13.17 -28.04
C LEU A 272 -4.80 -14.45 -27.31
N LEU A 273 -5.75 -15.13 -26.67
CA LEU A 273 -5.53 -16.42 -26.04
C LEU A 273 -5.74 -17.54 -27.07
N GLU A 274 -4.69 -18.28 -27.38
CA GLU A 274 -4.73 -19.43 -28.29
C GLU A 274 -5.35 -20.65 -27.59
N CYS A 275 -6.31 -21.28 -28.26
CA CYS A 275 -7.02 -22.46 -27.77
C CYS A 275 -6.52 -23.73 -28.48
N PRO A 276 -6.60 -24.90 -27.83
CA PRO A 276 -6.16 -26.17 -28.41
C PRO A 276 -7.00 -26.62 -29.61
N ASP A 277 -8.21 -26.08 -29.78
CA ASP A 277 -9.10 -26.32 -30.93
C ASP A 277 -8.73 -25.47 -32.16
N GLY A 278 -7.61 -24.75 -32.12
CA GLY A 278 -7.15 -23.86 -33.19
C GLY A 278 -7.85 -22.49 -33.21
N THR A 279 -8.80 -22.25 -32.30
CA THR A 279 -9.47 -20.95 -32.18
C THR A 279 -8.69 -20.00 -31.28
N THR A 280 -9.08 -18.73 -31.27
CA THR A 280 -8.52 -17.72 -30.36
C THR A 280 -9.64 -16.99 -29.62
N LEU A 281 -9.33 -16.53 -28.40
CA LEU A 281 -10.22 -15.70 -27.59
C LEU A 281 -9.63 -14.30 -27.44
N SER A 282 -10.43 -13.30 -27.78
CA SER A 282 -10.12 -11.89 -27.58
C SER A 282 -10.32 -11.43 -26.14
N LEU A 283 -9.84 -10.22 -25.82
CA LEU A 283 -10.04 -9.61 -24.50
C LEU A 283 -11.50 -9.41 -24.14
N SER A 284 -12.33 -9.01 -25.11
CA SER A 284 -13.77 -8.80 -24.91
C SER A 284 -14.49 -10.12 -24.64
N GLU A 285 -14.14 -11.19 -25.36
CA GLU A 285 -14.68 -12.53 -25.12
C GLU A 285 -14.30 -13.05 -23.73
N MET A 286 -13.02 -12.92 -23.34
CA MET A 286 -12.55 -13.30 -22.00
C MET A 286 -13.29 -12.53 -20.90
N ARG A 287 -13.45 -11.21 -21.05
CA ARG A 287 -14.22 -10.36 -20.11
C ARG A 287 -15.67 -10.82 -20.01
N ALA A 288 -16.32 -11.08 -21.15
CA ALA A 288 -17.70 -11.51 -21.19
C ALA A 288 -17.90 -12.88 -20.53
N GLN A 289 -17.01 -13.85 -20.78
CA GLN A 289 -17.03 -15.15 -20.11
C GLN A 289 -16.87 -15.00 -18.60
N TYR A 290 -15.85 -14.26 -18.17
CA TYR A 290 -15.56 -14.06 -16.75
C TYR A 290 -16.74 -13.40 -16.03
N LYS A 291 -17.29 -12.32 -16.60
CA LYS A 291 -18.44 -11.60 -16.06
C LYS A 291 -19.67 -12.50 -15.92
N ARG A 292 -19.94 -13.39 -16.89
CA ARG A 292 -21.02 -14.38 -16.79
C ARG A 292 -20.79 -15.36 -15.64
N CYS A 293 -19.56 -15.88 -15.48
CA CYS A 293 -19.23 -16.77 -14.37
C CYS A 293 -19.45 -16.08 -13.01
N MET A 294 -18.95 -14.84 -12.85
CA MET A 294 -19.10 -14.10 -11.59
C MET A 294 -20.57 -13.86 -11.21
N ARG A 295 -21.45 -13.63 -12.20
CA ARG A 295 -22.90 -13.50 -11.97
C ARG A 295 -23.54 -14.83 -11.59
N SER A 296 -23.32 -15.88 -12.37
CA SER A 296 -23.89 -17.22 -12.12
C SER A 296 -23.54 -17.73 -10.72
N TRP A 297 -22.28 -17.59 -10.32
CA TRP A 297 -21.85 -18.08 -9.01
C TRP A 297 -22.35 -17.26 -7.85
N GLU A 298 -22.59 -15.95 -8.04
CA GLU A 298 -23.27 -15.16 -7.02
C GLU A 298 -24.73 -15.61 -6.83
N GLU A 299 -25.45 -15.90 -7.92
CA GLU A 299 -26.82 -16.45 -7.89
C GLU A 299 -26.87 -17.84 -7.23
N GLU A 300 -25.82 -18.64 -7.39
CA GLU A 300 -25.67 -19.95 -6.75
C GLU A 300 -25.16 -19.87 -5.29
N GLY A 301 -24.83 -18.69 -4.77
CA GLY A 301 -24.22 -18.50 -3.44
C GLY A 301 -22.78 -19.01 -3.34
N ALA A 302 -22.10 -19.23 -4.47
CA ALA A 302 -20.69 -19.62 -4.55
C ALA A 302 -19.77 -18.38 -4.51
N TYR A 303 -19.85 -17.62 -3.42
CA TYR A 303 -19.04 -16.43 -3.19
C TYR A 303 -17.54 -16.75 -3.19
N GLY A 304 -16.72 -15.82 -3.68
CA GLY A 304 -15.26 -16.02 -3.78
C GLY A 304 -14.81 -17.04 -4.85
N ARG A 305 -15.73 -17.61 -5.62
CA ARG A 305 -15.36 -18.51 -6.73
C ARG A 305 -14.84 -17.70 -7.91
N HIS A 306 -13.71 -18.14 -8.46
CA HIS A 306 -13.09 -17.55 -9.65
C HIS A 306 -12.83 -18.61 -10.71
N PRO A 307 -12.91 -18.28 -12.02
CA PRO A 307 -12.55 -19.22 -13.07
C PRO A 307 -11.02 -19.27 -13.14
N ALA A 308 -10.41 -20.00 -12.22
CA ALA A 308 -8.98 -20.14 -12.07
C ALA A 308 -8.62 -21.53 -11.53
N VAL A 309 -7.40 -21.98 -11.80
CA VAL A 309 -6.84 -23.23 -11.28
C VAL A 309 -5.56 -22.95 -10.53
N LEU A 310 -5.35 -23.66 -9.42
CA LEU A 310 -4.08 -23.65 -8.71
C LEU A 310 -3.05 -24.34 -9.62
N ALA A 311 -2.08 -23.57 -10.11
CA ALA A 311 -1.16 -23.97 -11.15
C ALA A 311 0.19 -24.43 -10.60
N ALA A 312 0.72 -23.70 -9.62
CA ALA A 312 2.01 -23.98 -9.00
C ALA A 312 2.01 -23.57 -7.53
N VAL A 313 2.94 -24.16 -6.77
CA VAL A 313 3.21 -23.85 -5.37
C VAL A 313 4.70 -23.55 -5.23
N LYS A 314 5.03 -22.42 -4.63
CA LYS A 314 6.40 -22.07 -4.24
C LYS A 314 6.66 -22.57 -2.83
N LEU A 315 7.80 -23.22 -2.62
CA LEU A 315 8.23 -23.74 -1.32
C LEU A 315 9.23 -22.80 -0.64
N GLU A 316 9.48 -22.99 0.65
CA GLU A 316 10.36 -22.15 1.47
C GLU A 316 11.83 -22.13 1.01
N ASP A 317 12.27 -23.19 0.33
CA ASP A 317 13.58 -23.35 -0.30
C ASP A 317 13.70 -22.61 -1.66
N GLY A 318 12.62 -21.99 -2.13
CA GLY A 318 12.55 -21.28 -3.41
C GLY A 318 12.17 -22.15 -4.61
N SER A 319 12.03 -23.47 -4.43
CA SER A 319 11.61 -24.37 -5.50
C SER A 319 10.11 -24.23 -5.82
N PHE A 320 9.74 -24.62 -7.04
CA PHE A 320 8.34 -24.64 -7.49
C PHE A 320 7.91 -26.05 -7.83
N VAL A 321 6.70 -26.40 -7.36
CA VAL A 321 6.12 -27.72 -7.50
C VAL A 321 4.67 -27.62 -7.98
N LYS A 322 4.15 -28.72 -8.53
CA LYS A 322 2.72 -28.86 -8.82
C LYS A 322 1.95 -28.97 -7.49
N PRO A 323 0.76 -28.37 -7.35
CA PRO A 323 -0.08 -28.60 -6.18
C PRO A 323 -0.48 -30.08 -6.02
N THR A 324 -0.61 -30.52 -4.78
CA THR A 324 -1.12 -31.87 -4.47
C THR A 324 -2.66 -31.91 -4.57
N PRO A 325 -3.26 -33.11 -4.70
CA PRO A 325 -4.70 -33.26 -4.60
C PRO A 325 -5.30 -32.68 -3.31
N GLU A 326 -4.60 -32.81 -2.18
CA GLU A 326 -5.01 -32.29 -0.88
C GLU A 326 -5.06 -30.76 -0.88
N MET A 327 -4.08 -30.08 -1.49
CA MET A 327 -4.10 -28.62 -1.64
C MET A 327 -5.27 -28.13 -2.48
N VAL A 328 -5.55 -28.82 -3.59
CA VAL A 328 -6.71 -28.50 -4.44
C VAL A 328 -8.02 -28.76 -3.69
N LYS A 329 -8.08 -29.83 -2.87
CA LYS A 329 -9.22 -30.13 -2.01
C LYS A 329 -9.41 -29.05 -0.94
N ALA A 330 -8.35 -28.62 -0.26
CA ALA A 330 -8.41 -27.57 0.77
C ALA A 330 -8.94 -26.24 0.23
N ALA A 331 -8.59 -25.88 -1.02
CA ALA A 331 -9.16 -24.71 -1.67
C ALA A 331 -10.65 -24.84 -1.97
N ARG A 332 -11.13 -26.05 -2.32
CA ARG A 332 -12.58 -26.32 -2.49
C ARG A 332 -13.32 -26.35 -1.16
N GLU A 333 -12.72 -26.92 -0.13
CA GLU A 333 -13.27 -26.88 1.24
C GLU A 333 -13.43 -25.43 1.71
N ALA A 334 -12.49 -24.54 1.39
CA ALA A 334 -12.64 -23.11 1.64
C ALA A 334 -13.84 -22.49 0.91
N GLU A 335 -14.13 -22.88 -0.34
CA GLU A 335 -15.34 -22.44 -1.06
C GLU A 335 -16.62 -22.91 -0.34
N GLU A 336 -16.65 -24.16 0.10
CA GLU A 336 -17.81 -24.73 0.80
C GLU A 336 -18.02 -24.14 2.20
N ASP A 337 -16.93 -23.96 2.96
CA ASP A 337 -16.96 -23.33 4.29
C ASP A 337 -17.41 -21.87 4.19
N LEU A 338 -16.90 -21.12 3.21
CA LEU A 338 -17.35 -19.75 2.97
C LEU A 338 -18.84 -19.70 2.64
N ARG A 339 -19.32 -20.60 1.78
CA ARG A 339 -20.74 -20.68 1.42
C ARG A 339 -21.62 -20.97 2.65
N ARG A 340 -21.20 -21.86 3.54
CA ARG A 340 -21.92 -22.16 4.79
C ARG A 340 -21.92 -20.98 5.77
N ALA A 341 -20.77 -20.31 5.89
CA ALA A 341 -20.60 -19.20 6.83
C ALA A 341 -21.07 -17.84 6.28
N TRP A 342 -21.46 -17.74 5.00
CA TRP A 342 -21.69 -16.45 4.34
C TRP A 342 -22.68 -15.54 5.08
N SER A 343 -23.85 -16.08 5.49
CA SER A 343 -24.85 -15.30 6.22
C SER A 343 -24.29 -14.76 7.54
N GLU A 344 -23.62 -15.61 8.33
CA GLU A 344 -22.96 -15.20 9.58
C GLU A 344 -21.90 -14.13 9.33
N LEU A 345 -21.03 -14.31 8.33
CA LEU A 345 -19.98 -13.34 8.01
C LEU A 345 -20.54 -11.98 7.57
N VAL A 346 -21.70 -11.96 6.92
CA VAL A 346 -22.39 -10.72 6.53
C VAL A 346 -23.09 -10.09 7.74
N GLU A 347 -23.77 -10.88 8.57
CA GLU A 347 -24.47 -10.42 9.77
C GLU A 347 -23.49 -9.85 10.81
N GLU A 348 -22.32 -10.46 10.97
CA GLU A 348 -21.24 -9.97 11.85
C GLU A 348 -20.38 -8.85 11.23
N ASP A 349 -20.71 -8.41 10.01
CA ASP A 349 -19.99 -7.42 9.20
C ASP A 349 -18.48 -7.72 9.05
N LEU A 350 -18.14 -8.96 8.68
CA LEU A 350 -16.76 -9.43 8.51
C LEU A 350 -16.29 -9.47 7.05
N VAL A 351 -17.19 -9.26 6.08
CA VAL A 351 -16.87 -9.29 4.64
C VAL A 351 -17.47 -8.10 3.87
N PRO A 352 -16.75 -7.53 2.88
CA PRO A 352 -17.18 -6.32 2.19
C PRO A 352 -18.18 -6.58 1.04
N VAL A 353 -19.46 -6.39 1.35
CA VAL A 353 -20.59 -6.56 0.41
C VAL A 353 -20.93 -5.30 -0.38
N GLU A 354 -20.23 -4.20 -0.16
CA GLU A 354 -20.46 -2.93 -0.84
C GLU A 354 -20.23 -3.05 -2.36
N CYS A 355 -21.06 -2.33 -3.12
CA CYS A 355 -20.92 -2.24 -4.56
C CYS A 355 -19.71 -1.37 -4.95
N VAL A 356 -19.00 -1.78 -5.99
CA VAL A 356 -17.96 -0.97 -6.63
C VAL A 356 -18.64 0.11 -7.48
N PRO A 357 -18.47 1.41 -7.17
CA PRO A 357 -19.10 2.47 -7.95
C PRO A 357 -18.43 2.61 -9.31
N ARG A 358 -19.12 3.21 -10.28
CA ARG A 358 -18.48 3.60 -11.54
C ARG A 358 -17.54 4.78 -11.31
N GLY A 359 -16.38 4.74 -11.93
CA GLY A 359 -15.32 5.72 -11.78
C GLY A 359 -14.21 5.51 -12.82
N GLU A 360 -13.17 6.35 -12.75
CA GLU A 360 -12.11 6.38 -13.75
C GLU A 360 -11.12 5.21 -13.60
N LYS A 361 -10.71 4.88 -12.38
CA LYS A 361 -9.75 3.79 -12.09
C LYS A 361 -10.44 2.48 -11.76
N ASN A 362 -11.62 2.50 -11.15
CA ASN A 362 -12.36 1.30 -10.76
C ASN A 362 -13.30 0.76 -11.86
N GLY A 363 -13.55 1.51 -12.95
CA GLY A 363 -14.39 1.06 -14.06
C GLY A 363 -13.93 -0.27 -14.70
N THR A 364 -12.62 -0.54 -14.69
CA THR A 364 -12.06 -1.82 -15.17
C THR A 364 -12.61 -3.02 -14.39
N LEU A 365 -12.86 -2.91 -13.08
CA LEU A 365 -13.41 -3.98 -12.26
C LEU A 365 -14.80 -4.40 -12.77
N LEU A 366 -15.64 -3.43 -13.11
CA LEU A 366 -16.99 -3.65 -13.63
C LEU A 366 -16.98 -4.37 -14.99
N THR A 367 -15.95 -4.16 -15.81
CA THR A 367 -15.79 -4.87 -17.09
C THR A 367 -15.53 -6.37 -16.91
N TRP A 368 -15.00 -6.77 -15.75
CA TRP A 368 -14.77 -8.15 -15.35
C TRP A 368 -15.89 -8.70 -14.44
N GLY A 369 -16.97 -7.96 -14.18
CA GLY A 369 -18.04 -8.42 -13.28
C GLY A 369 -17.65 -8.43 -11.81
N MET A 370 -16.63 -7.66 -11.42
CA MET A 370 -16.26 -7.37 -10.03
C MET A 370 -16.99 -6.11 -9.56
N ASP A 371 -18.29 -6.23 -9.41
CA ASP A 371 -19.20 -5.15 -9.00
C ASP A 371 -19.40 -5.06 -7.48
N LYS A 372 -18.76 -5.94 -6.70
CA LYS A 372 -18.70 -5.89 -5.22
C LYS A 372 -17.29 -6.14 -4.73
N TYR A 373 -16.90 -5.54 -3.61
CA TYR A 373 -15.52 -5.61 -3.12
C TYR A 373 -15.07 -7.02 -2.70
N TYR A 374 -15.96 -7.87 -2.15
CA TYR A 374 -15.60 -9.25 -1.85
C TYR A 374 -15.20 -10.05 -3.11
N LYS A 375 -15.66 -9.66 -4.31
CA LYS A 375 -15.30 -10.32 -5.58
C LYS A 375 -13.84 -10.07 -5.98
N LEU A 376 -13.09 -9.27 -5.22
CA LEU A 376 -11.65 -9.06 -5.40
C LEU A 376 -10.79 -10.10 -4.68
N PHE A 377 -11.42 -11.11 -4.08
CA PHE A 377 -10.77 -12.14 -3.26
C PHE A 377 -11.37 -13.50 -3.60
N ASN A 378 -10.52 -14.54 -3.66
CA ASN A 378 -11.02 -15.90 -3.75
C ASN A 378 -11.58 -16.38 -2.40
N ALA A 379 -12.28 -17.52 -2.37
CA ALA A 379 -12.94 -17.99 -1.14
C ALA A 379 -11.97 -18.19 0.04
N ARG A 380 -10.78 -18.76 -0.22
CA ARG A 380 -9.74 -18.95 0.80
C ARG A 380 -9.19 -17.62 1.32
N GLN A 381 -8.98 -16.65 0.43
CA GLN A 381 -8.58 -15.29 0.79
C GLN A 381 -9.67 -14.57 1.61
N LEU A 382 -10.94 -14.69 1.22
CA LEU A 382 -12.07 -14.09 1.96
C LEU A 382 -12.19 -14.65 3.38
N LEU A 383 -12.16 -15.97 3.54
CA LEU A 383 -12.18 -16.59 4.87
C LEU A 383 -11.00 -16.14 5.73
N SER A 384 -9.83 -16.04 5.11
CA SER A 384 -8.63 -15.57 5.79
C SER A 384 -8.75 -14.13 6.28
N HIS A 385 -9.18 -13.22 5.41
CA HIS A 385 -9.35 -11.81 5.76
C HIS A 385 -10.48 -11.61 6.77
N ALA A 386 -11.61 -12.29 6.62
CA ALA A 386 -12.70 -12.27 7.59
C ALA A 386 -12.25 -12.79 8.98
N THR A 387 -11.44 -13.85 9.01
CA THR A 387 -10.84 -14.35 10.25
C THR A 387 -9.94 -13.30 10.89
N ILE A 388 -9.11 -12.61 10.11
CA ILE A 388 -8.23 -11.55 10.63
C ILE A 388 -9.04 -10.37 11.17
N VAL A 389 -10.11 -9.94 10.49
CA VAL A 389 -11.01 -8.89 10.99
C VAL A 389 -11.60 -9.29 12.34
N ARG A 390 -12.10 -10.53 12.46
CA ARG A 390 -12.62 -11.06 13.73
C ARG A 390 -11.55 -11.05 14.83
N LEU A 391 -10.33 -11.49 14.52
CA LEU A 391 -9.22 -11.48 15.47
C LEU A 391 -8.82 -10.06 15.89
N ILE A 392 -8.89 -9.06 15.01
CA ILE A 392 -8.62 -7.66 15.39
C ILE A 392 -9.67 -7.16 16.39
N LYS A 393 -10.95 -7.47 16.18
CA LYS A 393 -12.03 -7.13 17.11
C LYS A 393 -11.84 -7.82 18.46
N GLU A 394 -11.55 -9.13 18.45
CA GLU A 394 -11.24 -9.90 19.66
C GLU A 394 -9.99 -9.37 20.40
N ALA A 395 -8.95 -8.94 19.66
CA ALA A 395 -7.77 -8.33 20.25
C ALA A 395 -8.12 -7.03 20.97
N TYR A 396 -8.89 -6.15 20.32
CA TYR A 396 -9.31 -4.88 20.91
C TYR A 396 -10.10 -5.09 22.21
N GLU A 397 -11.10 -5.99 22.22
CA GLU A 397 -11.88 -6.32 23.41
C GLU A 397 -11.00 -6.79 24.57
N ARG A 398 -10.02 -7.66 24.29
CA ARG A 398 -9.08 -8.14 25.31
C ARG A 398 -8.13 -7.04 25.77
N ILE A 399 -7.64 -6.18 24.87
CA ILE A 399 -6.79 -5.05 25.23
C ILE A 399 -7.53 -4.12 26.20
N CYS A 400 -8.81 -3.79 25.93
CA CYS A 400 -9.62 -2.96 26.82
C CYS A 400 -9.82 -3.58 28.21
N SER A 401 -9.72 -4.90 28.35
CA SER A 401 -9.71 -5.56 29.67
C SER A 401 -8.37 -5.45 30.41
N GLU A 402 -7.28 -5.16 29.70
CA GLU A 402 -5.92 -5.06 30.24
C GLU A 402 -5.45 -3.61 30.43
N VAL A 403 -6.05 -2.62 29.74
CA VAL A 403 -5.65 -1.21 29.78
C VAL A 403 -6.85 -0.29 29.98
N GLU A 404 -6.69 0.72 30.83
CA GLU A 404 -7.74 1.71 31.11
C GLU A 404 -7.85 2.80 30.01
N ASP A 405 -6.76 3.10 29.29
CA ASP A 405 -6.76 4.10 28.22
C ASP A 405 -7.35 3.50 26.93
N GLU A 406 -8.63 3.79 26.68
CA GLU A 406 -9.34 3.34 25.47
C GLU A 406 -8.69 3.84 24.16
N GLU A 407 -8.11 5.04 24.16
CA GLU A 407 -7.41 5.58 22.98
C GLU A 407 -6.08 4.83 22.75
N TYR A 408 -5.45 4.35 23.82
CA TYR A 408 -4.30 3.44 23.71
C TYR A 408 -4.69 2.08 23.15
N ALA A 409 -5.80 1.49 23.62
CA ALA A 409 -6.32 0.25 23.07
C ALA A 409 -6.65 0.38 21.58
N LYS A 410 -7.29 1.49 21.20
CA LYS A 410 -7.56 1.87 19.81
C LYS A 410 -6.27 2.00 18.99
N ALA A 411 -5.24 2.65 19.52
CA ALA A 411 -3.95 2.75 18.86
C ALA A 411 -3.34 1.37 18.54
N VAL A 412 -3.33 0.44 19.50
CA VAL A 412 -2.82 -0.93 19.30
C VAL A 412 -3.62 -1.66 18.21
N ALA A 413 -4.95 -1.63 18.29
CA ALA A 413 -5.84 -2.26 17.30
C ALA A 413 -5.63 -1.68 15.89
N THR A 414 -5.38 -0.37 15.79
CA THR A 414 -5.09 0.31 14.52
C THR A 414 -3.84 -0.24 13.84
N TYR A 415 -2.75 -0.55 14.55
CA TYR A 415 -1.59 -1.17 13.90
C TYR A 415 -1.87 -2.59 13.39
N LEU A 416 -2.70 -3.37 14.10
CA LEU A 416 -3.13 -4.68 13.61
C LEU A 416 -3.97 -4.55 12.33
N ALA A 417 -4.86 -3.55 12.30
CA ALA A 417 -5.66 -3.24 11.11
C ALA A 417 -4.82 -2.71 9.94
N LEU A 418 -3.78 -1.92 10.19
CA LEU A 418 -2.84 -1.48 9.15
C LEU A 418 -2.00 -2.65 8.60
N ALA A 419 -1.63 -3.61 9.46
CA ALA A 419 -0.99 -4.85 9.01
C ALA A 419 -1.91 -5.68 8.12
N HIS A 420 -3.21 -5.74 8.45
CA HIS A 420 -4.23 -6.32 7.57
C HIS A 420 -4.36 -5.55 6.25
N GLY A 421 -4.37 -4.22 6.28
CA GLY A 421 -4.32 -3.35 5.10
C GLY A 421 -3.14 -3.67 4.18
N LYS A 422 -1.94 -3.79 4.74
CA LYS A 422 -0.73 -4.24 4.02
C LYS A 422 -0.91 -5.65 3.44
N LEU A 423 -1.50 -6.57 4.20
CA LEU A 423 -1.77 -7.93 3.73
C LEU A 423 -2.74 -7.94 2.53
N LEU A 424 -3.79 -7.11 2.55
CA LEU A 424 -4.78 -7.02 1.46
C LEU A 424 -4.12 -6.64 0.13
N ASP A 425 -3.16 -5.71 0.14
CA ASP A 425 -2.43 -5.29 -1.07
C ASP A 425 -1.61 -6.44 -1.69
N TYR A 426 -1.22 -7.44 -0.88
CA TYR A 426 -0.45 -8.63 -1.30
C TYR A 426 -1.25 -9.94 -1.27
N ASN A 427 -2.57 -9.90 -1.01
CA ASN A 427 -3.40 -11.10 -0.94
C ASN A 427 -4.82 -10.88 -1.48
N SER A 428 -4.91 -10.57 -2.77
CA SER A 428 -6.16 -10.44 -3.52
C SER A 428 -6.09 -11.29 -4.80
N VAL A 429 -7.15 -11.29 -5.63
CA VAL A 429 -7.06 -11.90 -6.97
C VAL A 429 -6.46 -10.96 -8.02
N LEU A 430 -6.03 -9.76 -7.61
CA LEU A 430 -5.40 -8.77 -8.47
C LEU A 430 -3.88 -8.71 -8.30
N THR A 431 -3.34 -9.35 -7.26
CA THR A 431 -1.91 -9.47 -7.00
C THR A 431 -1.24 -10.21 -8.14
N ARG A 432 -0.11 -9.68 -8.63
CA ARG A 432 0.58 -10.25 -9.79
C ARG A 432 1.76 -11.10 -9.34
N TRP A 433 2.09 -12.13 -10.11
CA TRP A 433 3.34 -12.84 -9.92
C TRP A 433 4.49 -12.10 -10.59
N ASP A 434 5.53 -11.77 -9.82
CA ASP A 434 6.79 -11.24 -10.33
C ASP A 434 7.82 -12.38 -10.43
N PRO A 435 8.27 -12.74 -11.65
CA PRO A 435 9.24 -13.81 -11.85
C PRO A 435 10.70 -13.42 -11.63
N TYR A 436 11.04 -12.16 -11.31
CA TYR A 436 12.44 -11.78 -11.09
C TYR A 436 13.01 -12.40 -9.80
N GLY A 437 14.29 -12.79 -9.82
CA GLY A 437 14.95 -13.47 -8.70
C GLY A 437 14.30 -14.83 -8.39
N ALA A 438 14.08 -15.12 -7.11
CA ALA A 438 13.40 -16.34 -6.64
C ALA A 438 11.86 -16.33 -6.89
N GLY A 439 11.35 -15.33 -7.60
CA GLY A 439 9.93 -15.09 -7.81
C GLY A 439 9.21 -14.59 -6.54
N SER A 440 8.25 -13.69 -6.67
CA SER A 440 7.51 -13.16 -5.52
C SER A 440 6.13 -12.63 -5.91
N ILE A 441 5.28 -12.40 -4.92
CA ILE A 441 4.03 -11.67 -5.12
C ILE A 441 4.36 -10.18 -5.24
N ASN A 442 3.85 -9.56 -6.29
CA ASN A 442 3.82 -8.11 -6.42
C ASN A 442 2.43 -7.58 -6.03
N HIS A 443 2.42 -6.38 -5.49
CA HIS A 443 1.25 -5.80 -4.84
C HIS A 443 0.17 -5.34 -5.83
N THR A 444 -1.06 -5.19 -5.35
CA THR A 444 -2.27 -4.93 -6.16
C THR A 444 -2.19 -3.59 -6.90
N PHE A 445 -1.56 -2.59 -6.28
CA PHE A 445 -1.52 -1.21 -6.79
C PHE A 445 -0.16 -0.78 -7.35
N ASP A 446 0.67 -1.69 -7.82
CA ASP A 446 2.00 -1.39 -8.36
C ASP A 446 1.99 -0.47 -9.60
N ARG A 447 0.82 -0.24 -10.20
CA ARG A 447 0.57 0.69 -11.31
C ARG A 447 -0.41 1.83 -10.97
N HIS A 448 -0.67 2.08 -9.68
CA HIS A 448 -1.65 3.08 -9.21
C HIS A 448 -3.05 2.88 -9.82
N ALA A 449 -3.43 1.62 -10.07
CA ALA A 449 -4.68 1.26 -10.71
C ALA A 449 -5.05 -0.20 -10.43
N TYR A 450 -6.35 -0.51 -10.47
CA TYR A 450 -6.83 -1.90 -10.46
C TYR A 450 -6.47 -2.62 -11.77
N THR A 451 -5.44 -3.46 -11.72
CA THR A 451 -4.96 -4.21 -12.87
C THR A 451 -5.41 -5.67 -12.79
N PHE A 452 -6.20 -6.10 -13.77
CA PHE A 452 -6.67 -7.49 -13.82
C PHE A 452 -5.74 -8.38 -14.66
N GLY A 453 -4.96 -9.22 -13.99
CA GLY A 453 -4.01 -10.16 -14.59
C GLY A 453 -4.63 -11.45 -15.16
N ARG A 454 -3.80 -12.25 -15.83
CA ARG A 454 -4.16 -13.62 -16.29
C ARG A 454 -3.88 -14.69 -15.25
N ASP A 455 -2.98 -14.38 -14.34
CA ASP A 455 -2.62 -15.12 -13.16
C ASP A 455 -2.73 -14.20 -11.94
N PHE A 456 -2.72 -14.81 -10.76
CA PHE A 456 -2.55 -14.07 -9.52
C PHE A 456 -1.79 -14.91 -8.48
N GLY A 457 -1.08 -14.22 -7.59
CA GLY A 457 -0.32 -14.83 -6.51
C GLY A 457 -1.07 -14.78 -5.18
N GLU A 458 -1.11 -15.87 -4.44
CA GLU A 458 -1.66 -15.94 -3.10
C GLU A 458 -0.56 -16.35 -2.12
N GLY A 459 -0.43 -15.66 -1.00
CA GLY A 459 0.54 -16.02 0.03
C GLY A 459 0.00 -17.04 1.01
N ASP A 460 0.87 -17.94 1.48
CA ASP A 460 0.53 -18.83 2.58
C ASP A 460 0.46 -18.03 3.90
N LEU A 461 -0.64 -18.14 4.63
CA LEU A 461 -0.83 -17.38 5.87
C LEU A 461 -0.39 -18.12 7.12
N VAL A 462 -0.16 -19.44 7.05
CA VAL A 462 0.08 -20.28 8.22
C VAL A 462 1.53 -20.72 8.34
N THR A 463 2.30 -20.68 7.26
CA THR A 463 3.70 -21.09 7.27
C THR A 463 4.50 -20.30 8.34
N PRO A 464 5.27 -21.01 9.21
CA PRO A 464 5.99 -20.37 10.32
C PRO A 464 7.03 -19.34 9.90
N VAL A 465 7.70 -19.57 8.77
CA VAL A 465 8.83 -18.77 8.30
C VAL A 465 8.52 -18.25 6.91
N LYS A 466 8.55 -16.92 6.71
CA LYS A 466 8.18 -16.25 5.44
C LYS A 466 6.71 -16.45 5.01
N GLY A 467 5.83 -16.83 5.93
CA GLY A 467 4.39 -16.74 5.71
C GLY A 467 3.97 -15.28 5.46
N LEU A 468 2.93 -15.04 4.66
CA LEU A 468 2.60 -13.69 4.22
C LEU A 468 2.07 -12.81 5.38
N LEU A 469 1.30 -13.38 6.32
CA LEU A 469 0.87 -12.66 7.52
C LEU A 469 2.06 -12.34 8.46
N ASP A 470 2.93 -13.33 8.68
CA ASP A 470 4.18 -13.15 9.43
C ASP A 470 5.07 -12.06 8.81
N TRP A 471 5.18 -12.05 7.48
CA TRP A 471 5.90 -11.00 6.75
C TRP A 471 5.29 -9.61 6.95
N ALA A 472 3.96 -9.49 6.87
CA ALA A 472 3.27 -8.22 7.03
C ALA A 472 3.44 -7.64 8.45
N LEU A 473 3.55 -8.50 9.46
CA LEU A 473 3.71 -8.12 10.87
C LEU A 473 5.17 -7.90 11.27
N PHE A 474 6.04 -8.89 11.04
CA PHE A 474 7.35 -9.02 11.70
C PHE A 474 8.56 -8.99 10.79
N SER A 475 8.39 -9.01 9.47
CA SER A 475 9.55 -8.84 8.58
C SER A 475 10.22 -7.48 8.83
N ASN A 476 11.42 -7.30 8.27
CA ASN A 476 12.06 -6.00 8.33
C ASN A 476 11.13 -4.91 7.78
N THR A 477 10.38 -5.16 6.70
CA THR A 477 9.37 -4.24 6.12
C THR A 477 7.96 -4.42 6.70
N GLY A 478 7.81 -5.16 7.80
CA GLY A 478 6.54 -5.35 8.51
C GLY A 478 6.17 -4.15 9.39
N VAL A 479 4.92 -4.12 9.83
CA VAL A 479 4.35 -3.01 10.60
C VAL A 479 5.05 -2.80 11.94
N VAL A 480 5.43 -3.86 12.65
CA VAL A 480 6.13 -3.74 13.95
C VAL A 480 7.50 -3.08 13.78
N ALA A 481 8.25 -3.50 12.76
CA ALA A 481 9.56 -2.92 12.47
C ALA A 481 9.47 -1.47 11.99
N ALA A 482 8.43 -1.14 11.21
CA ALA A 482 8.15 0.23 10.78
C ALA A 482 7.81 1.13 11.97
N LEU A 483 6.88 0.72 12.84
CA LEU A 483 6.50 1.43 14.05
C LEU A 483 7.71 1.68 14.97
N ARG A 484 8.52 0.65 15.26
CA ARG A 484 9.73 0.79 16.06
C ARG A 484 10.66 1.87 15.49
N ARG A 485 10.89 1.84 14.17
CA ARG A 485 11.76 2.81 13.51
C ARG A 485 11.17 4.22 13.53
N ILE A 486 9.85 4.37 13.44
CA ILE A 486 9.17 5.67 13.57
C ILE A 486 9.36 6.23 14.98
N VAL A 487 9.14 5.43 16.03
CA VAL A 487 9.36 5.82 17.42
C VAL A 487 10.82 6.24 17.65
N GLU A 488 11.79 5.50 17.10
CA GLU A 488 13.21 5.87 17.15
C GLU A 488 13.49 7.23 16.49
N LEU A 489 12.88 7.50 15.32
CA LEU A 489 13.07 8.74 14.56
C LEU A 489 12.34 9.94 15.16
N LEU A 490 11.32 9.71 15.99
CA LEU A 490 10.62 10.76 16.73
C LEU A 490 11.16 10.96 18.15
N ARG A 491 12.21 10.22 18.54
CA ARG A 491 12.83 10.36 19.86
C ARG A 491 13.37 11.78 20.06
N GLY A 492 12.94 12.42 21.15
CA GLY A 492 13.36 13.78 21.51
C GLY A 492 12.59 14.89 20.79
N VAL A 493 11.54 14.57 20.03
CA VAL A 493 10.59 15.57 19.54
C VAL A 493 9.79 16.10 20.73
N GLU A 494 9.79 17.42 20.91
CA GLU A 494 9.06 18.12 21.98
C GLU A 494 7.75 18.78 21.51
N GLY A 495 7.57 18.89 20.19
CA GLY A 495 6.38 19.48 19.57
C GLY A 495 5.14 18.60 19.64
N GLU A 496 3.98 19.21 19.47
CA GLU A 496 2.68 18.54 19.42
C GLU A 496 2.24 18.29 17.97
N VAL A 497 1.43 17.25 17.78
CA VAL A 497 0.80 16.95 16.50
C VAL A 497 -0.71 16.81 16.64
N ARG A 498 -1.45 17.42 15.72
CA ARG A 498 -2.90 17.27 15.60
C ARG A 498 -3.23 16.70 14.22
N VAL A 499 -3.83 15.52 14.19
CA VAL A 499 -4.33 14.90 12.95
C VAL A 499 -5.82 15.15 12.84
N VAL A 500 -6.27 15.73 11.73
CA VAL A 500 -7.66 16.15 11.53
C VAL A 500 -8.21 15.51 10.26
N LEU A 501 -9.38 14.89 10.37
CA LEU A 501 -10.17 14.49 9.20
C LEU A 501 -10.98 15.70 8.75
N GLY A 502 -10.73 16.24 7.56
CA GLY A 502 -11.39 17.47 7.11
C GLY A 502 -11.22 17.76 5.62
N ASP A 503 -12.15 18.54 5.06
CA ASP A 503 -12.05 19.07 3.70
C ASP A 503 -11.24 20.37 3.72
N ALA A 504 -10.13 20.40 3.00
CA ALA A 504 -9.29 21.60 2.85
C ALA A 504 -10.05 22.79 2.23
N ALA A 505 -11.18 22.56 1.57
CA ALA A 505 -12.04 23.60 1.01
C ALA A 505 -13.19 24.04 1.95
N ASP A 506 -13.30 23.47 3.16
CA ASP A 506 -14.30 23.88 4.15
C ASP A 506 -13.75 25.04 5.02
N PRO A 507 -14.36 26.24 5.00
CA PRO A 507 -13.92 27.36 5.83
C PRO A 507 -13.99 27.09 7.35
N SER A 508 -14.91 26.23 7.80
CA SER A 508 -15.10 25.93 9.23
C SER A 508 -13.87 25.27 9.85
N LEU A 509 -13.14 24.46 9.06
CA LEU A 509 -11.87 23.86 9.42
C LEU A 509 -10.86 24.93 9.88
N TYR A 510 -10.72 26.02 9.12
CA TYR A 510 -9.75 27.07 9.41
C TYR A 510 -10.15 27.93 10.61
N VAL A 511 -11.46 28.15 10.79
CA VAL A 511 -11.99 28.83 11.98
C VAL A 511 -11.64 28.05 13.25
N GLU A 512 -11.77 26.72 13.22
CA GLU A 512 -11.44 25.87 14.36
C GLU A 512 -9.92 25.78 14.61
N LEU A 513 -9.13 25.70 13.54
CA LEU A 513 -7.68 25.54 13.62
C LEU A 513 -6.92 26.82 13.95
N GLY A 514 -7.47 27.99 13.61
CA GLY A 514 -6.85 29.30 13.81
C GLY A 514 -5.71 29.57 12.82
N GLU A 515 -4.83 30.51 13.19
CA GLU A 515 -3.77 31.01 12.29
C GLU A 515 -2.45 30.22 12.39
N PHE A 516 -1.72 30.15 11.27
CA PHE A 516 -0.46 29.42 11.13
C PHE A 516 0.71 30.32 10.72
N ASP A 517 1.91 29.95 11.16
CA ASP A 517 3.15 30.60 10.72
C ASP A 517 3.58 30.06 9.36
N TYR A 518 3.31 28.77 9.11
CA TYR A 518 3.67 28.06 7.89
C TYR A 518 2.51 27.18 7.41
N VAL A 519 2.19 27.27 6.12
CA VAL A 519 1.43 26.23 5.42
C VAL A 519 2.37 25.57 4.44
N VAL A 520 2.73 24.31 4.67
CA VAL A 520 3.59 23.53 3.75
C VAL A 520 2.81 22.31 3.33
N THR A 521 2.52 22.17 2.04
CA THR A 521 1.61 21.12 1.56
C THR A 521 1.92 20.67 0.14
N ASP A 522 1.46 19.47 -0.20
CA ASP A 522 1.59 18.82 -1.50
C ASP A 522 0.19 18.53 -2.07
N PRO A 523 -0.41 19.50 -2.79
CA PRO A 523 -1.78 19.35 -3.26
C PRO A 523 -1.92 18.28 -4.34
N PRO A 524 -3.14 17.73 -4.53
CA PRO A 524 -3.41 16.77 -5.60
C PRO A 524 -3.12 17.37 -6.99
N TYR A 525 -2.62 16.53 -7.91
CA TYR A 525 -2.27 16.96 -9.27
C TYR A 525 -3.29 16.47 -10.31
N TYR A 526 -4.30 17.29 -10.57
CA TYR A 526 -5.36 17.04 -11.56
C TYR A 526 -5.90 15.59 -11.50
N SER A 527 -5.70 14.77 -12.54
CA SER A 527 -6.21 13.39 -12.64
C SER A 527 -5.18 12.30 -12.33
N ASN A 528 -3.99 12.67 -11.81
CA ASN A 528 -2.86 11.75 -11.66
C ASN A 528 -3.21 10.52 -10.80
N VAL A 529 -3.91 10.74 -9.69
CA VAL A 529 -4.36 9.68 -8.77
C VAL A 529 -5.80 9.94 -8.37
N GLN A 530 -6.63 8.88 -8.34
CA GLN A 530 -8.01 8.93 -7.86
C GLN A 530 -8.06 8.30 -6.47
N TYR A 531 -7.69 9.06 -5.42
CA TYR A 531 -7.40 8.50 -4.10
C TYR A 531 -8.60 7.78 -3.50
N CYS A 532 -9.79 8.37 -3.55
CA CYS A 532 -11.01 7.78 -3.02
C CYS A 532 -11.42 6.49 -3.77
N GLU A 533 -11.24 6.43 -5.10
CA GLU A 533 -11.56 5.21 -5.86
C GLU A 533 -10.61 4.04 -5.54
N LEU A 534 -9.33 4.33 -5.33
CA LEU A 534 -8.33 3.31 -5.01
C LEU A 534 -8.37 2.90 -3.54
N SER A 535 -8.54 3.87 -2.63
CA SER A 535 -8.57 3.63 -1.18
C SER A 535 -9.82 2.89 -0.71
N ASP A 536 -10.92 2.89 -1.47
CA ASP A 536 -12.09 2.06 -1.14
C ASP A 536 -11.75 0.58 -0.96
N PHE A 537 -10.73 0.08 -1.69
CA PHE A 537 -10.21 -1.29 -1.52
C PHE A 537 -9.81 -1.59 -0.08
N PHE A 538 -9.23 -0.62 0.63
CA PHE A 538 -8.84 -0.74 2.04
C PHE A 538 -9.95 -0.28 2.98
N TYR A 539 -10.65 0.80 2.61
CA TYR A 539 -11.72 1.42 3.42
C TYR A 539 -12.75 0.39 3.87
N VAL A 540 -13.24 -0.45 2.95
CA VAL A 540 -14.28 -1.44 3.27
C VAL A 540 -13.82 -2.47 4.30
N TRP A 541 -12.53 -2.78 4.37
CA TRP A 541 -11.99 -3.70 5.38
C TRP A 541 -11.67 -2.98 6.69
N LEU A 542 -11.08 -1.78 6.63
CA LEU A 542 -10.81 -0.96 7.82
C LEU A 542 -12.09 -0.59 8.56
N LYS A 543 -13.17 -0.30 7.82
CA LYS A 543 -14.50 -0.06 8.39
C LYS A 543 -14.96 -1.21 9.30
N ARG A 544 -14.67 -2.44 8.90
CA ARG A 544 -15.10 -3.66 9.62
C ARG A 544 -14.20 -4.00 10.79
N SER A 545 -12.90 -3.76 10.66
CA SER A 545 -11.94 -4.07 11.72
C SER A 545 -11.92 -3.00 12.80
N ILE A 546 -11.90 -1.72 12.43
CA ILE A 546 -11.70 -0.60 13.35
C ILE A 546 -12.67 0.58 13.12
N GLY A 547 -13.66 0.46 12.22
CA GLY A 547 -14.55 1.59 11.91
C GLY A 547 -15.37 2.08 13.10
N HIS A 548 -15.73 1.18 14.01
CA HIS A 548 -16.38 1.52 15.28
C HIS A 548 -15.49 2.37 16.22
N LEU A 549 -14.16 2.34 16.03
CA LEU A 549 -13.20 3.13 16.79
C LEU A 549 -12.96 4.52 16.18
N TYR A 550 -13.34 4.70 14.91
CA TYR A 550 -13.22 5.96 14.16
C TYR A 550 -14.56 6.30 13.47
N PRO A 551 -15.65 6.51 14.24
CA PRO A 551 -16.96 6.81 13.67
C PRO A 551 -16.95 8.04 12.75
N GLU A 552 -16.07 9.01 13.02
CA GLU A 552 -15.81 10.18 12.18
C GLU A 552 -15.32 9.81 10.78
N ALA A 553 -14.49 8.77 10.66
CA ALA A 553 -13.86 8.35 9.42
C ALA A 553 -14.69 7.32 8.63
N PHE A 554 -15.48 6.48 9.33
CA PHE A 554 -16.19 5.34 8.72
C PHE A 554 -17.72 5.42 8.77
N SER A 555 -18.27 6.62 8.90
CA SER A 555 -19.71 6.89 8.91
C SER A 555 -20.41 6.61 7.57
N THR A 556 -19.71 6.76 6.44
CA THR A 556 -20.26 6.55 5.09
C THR A 556 -20.11 5.12 4.60
N LYS A 557 -20.78 4.75 3.50
CA LYS A 557 -20.62 3.40 2.89
C LYS A 557 -19.26 3.19 2.25
N LEU A 558 -18.71 4.24 1.64
CA LEU A 558 -17.43 4.28 0.94
C LEU A 558 -16.76 5.63 1.21
N THR A 559 -15.50 5.79 0.80
CA THR A 559 -14.80 7.08 0.92
C THR A 559 -15.59 8.20 0.23
N PRO A 560 -15.58 9.43 0.80
CA PRO A 560 -16.41 10.52 0.31
C PRO A 560 -15.84 11.05 -1.00
N LYS A 561 -16.44 10.70 -2.13
CA LYS A 561 -15.88 11.09 -3.44
C LYS A 561 -16.34 12.46 -3.89
N ASP A 562 -17.39 13.03 -3.31
CA ASP A 562 -18.10 14.18 -3.88
C ASP A 562 -17.26 15.46 -3.85
N ASP A 563 -16.52 15.66 -2.77
CA ASP A 563 -15.70 16.86 -2.56
C ASP A 563 -14.20 16.64 -2.78
N GLU A 564 -13.79 15.42 -3.18
CA GLU A 564 -12.39 15.09 -3.51
C GLU A 564 -11.87 15.97 -4.66
N ILE A 565 -10.81 16.74 -4.36
CA ILE A 565 -10.22 17.72 -5.28
C ILE A 565 -9.29 17.04 -6.30
N VAL A 566 -9.88 16.28 -7.23
CA VAL A 566 -9.19 15.65 -8.37
C VAL A 566 -10.01 15.83 -9.65
N VAL A 567 -9.35 15.86 -10.81
CA VAL A 567 -10.06 15.76 -12.09
C VAL A 567 -10.52 14.32 -12.27
N ASN A 568 -11.83 14.14 -12.43
CA ASN A 568 -12.46 12.84 -12.65
C ASN A 568 -13.57 12.99 -13.69
N LYS A 569 -13.25 12.66 -14.94
CA LYS A 569 -14.18 12.85 -16.07
C LYS A 569 -15.38 11.92 -15.99
N ALA A 570 -15.23 10.74 -15.36
CA ALA A 570 -16.33 9.80 -15.16
C ALA A 570 -17.41 10.33 -14.20
N ARG A 571 -17.08 11.37 -13.41
CA ARG A 571 -17.98 12.07 -12.48
C ARG A 571 -18.36 13.48 -12.92
N GLY A 572 -18.04 13.85 -14.16
CA GLY A 572 -18.31 15.19 -14.69
C GLY A 572 -17.41 16.30 -14.11
N ARG A 573 -16.28 15.96 -13.47
CA ARG A 573 -15.35 16.94 -12.90
C ARG A 573 -14.15 17.14 -13.82
N GLY A 574 -14.18 18.25 -14.55
CA GLY A 574 -13.09 18.69 -15.42
C GLY A 574 -12.08 19.57 -14.71
N GLU A 575 -11.13 20.09 -15.48
CA GLU A 575 -10.05 20.98 -15.02
C GLU A 575 -10.60 22.25 -14.37
N GLY A 576 -11.65 22.87 -14.94
CA GLY A 576 -12.27 24.07 -14.37
C GLY A 576 -12.85 23.87 -12.96
N TRP A 577 -13.46 22.71 -12.68
CA TRP A 577 -13.96 22.37 -11.35
C TRP A 577 -12.80 22.22 -10.34
N PHE A 578 -11.73 21.55 -10.76
CA PHE A 578 -10.52 21.39 -9.94
C PHE A 578 -9.88 22.75 -9.61
N GLU A 579 -9.71 23.61 -10.62
CA GLU A 579 -9.11 24.94 -10.46
C GLU A 579 -9.96 25.86 -9.57
N GLU A 580 -11.29 25.79 -9.68
CA GLU A 580 -12.22 26.52 -8.81
C GLU A 580 -12.07 26.10 -7.35
N ARG A 581 -12.09 24.80 -7.07
CA ARG A 581 -11.93 24.25 -5.71
C ARG A 581 -10.56 24.60 -5.14
N MET A 582 -9.48 24.40 -5.91
CA MET A 582 -8.13 24.76 -5.49
C MET A 582 -7.98 26.27 -5.23
N ARG A 583 -8.62 27.14 -6.03
CA ARG A 583 -8.64 28.59 -5.76
C ARG A 583 -9.31 28.91 -4.44
N GLY A 584 -10.38 28.21 -4.10
CA GLY A 584 -11.02 28.28 -2.78
C GLY A 584 -10.05 27.93 -1.65
N VAL A 585 -9.38 26.78 -1.77
CA VAL A 585 -8.35 26.34 -0.79
C VAL A 585 -7.25 27.38 -0.66
N LEU A 586 -6.71 27.90 -1.77
CA LEU A 586 -5.64 28.91 -1.74
C LEU A 586 -6.08 30.21 -1.05
N SER A 587 -7.35 30.59 -1.19
CA SER A 587 -7.91 31.76 -0.52
C SER A 587 -8.00 31.53 1.00
N LEU A 588 -8.47 30.36 1.43
CA LEU A 588 -8.51 29.97 2.84
C LEU A 588 -7.12 29.85 3.45
N VAL A 589 -6.15 29.29 2.72
CA VAL A 589 -4.74 29.25 3.13
C VAL A 589 -4.20 30.66 3.38
N ARG A 590 -4.42 31.59 2.45
CA ARG A 590 -4.00 32.99 2.61
C ARG A 590 -4.60 33.60 3.88
N ASP A 591 -5.88 33.37 4.13
CA ASP A 591 -6.59 33.97 5.26
C ASP A 591 -6.22 33.30 6.60
N SER A 592 -5.70 32.07 6.56
CA SER A 592 -5.20 31.33 7.73
C SER A 592 -3.75 31.65 8.12
N LEU A 593 -3.02 32.41 7.31
CA LEU A 593 -1.62 32.76 7.61
C LEU A 593 -1.53 33.99 8.51
N LYS A 594 -0.68 33.91 9.53
CA LYS A 594 -0.28 35.08 10.31
C LYS A 594 0.40 36.13 9.42
N PRO A 595 0.41 37.42 9.80
CA PRO A 595 1.20 38.43 9.10
C PRO A 595 2.68 38.03 8.97
N GLY A 596 3.16 37.88 7.73
CA GLY A 596 4.52 37.42 7.42
C GLY A 596 4.72 35.90 7.42
N GLY A 597 3.64 35.13 7.62
CA GLY A 597 3.61 33.68 7.45
C GLY A 597 3.85 33.28 5.99
N LEU A 598 4.24 32.02 5.78
CA LEU A 598 4.63 31.51 4.47
C LEU A 598 3.77 30.31 4.06
N ALA A 599 3.20 30.37 2.86
CA ALA A 599 2.68 29.19 2.17
C ALA A 599 3.74 28.64 1.20
N VAL A 600 4.00 27.33 1.27
CA VAL A 600 4.93 26.61 0.39
C VAL A 600 4.20 25.40 -0.19
N PHE A 601 4.02 25.42 -1.50
CA PHE A 601 3.38 24.34 -2.25
C PHE A 601 4.44 23.48 -2.93
N MET A 602 4.48 22.20 -2.61
CA MET A 602 5.36 21.24 -3.24
C MET A 602 4.67 20.64 -4.46
N TYR A 603 5.34 20.62 -5.60
CA TYR A 603 4.92 19.91 -6.81
C TYR A 603 6.10 19.07 -7.30
N ALA A 604 5.85 17.86 -7.78
CA ALA A 604 6.89 16.95 -8.26
C ALA A 604 6.45 16.16 -9.49
#